data_AF-A0A535IV72-F1
#
_entry.id   AF-A0A535IV72-F1
#
_cell.length_a   1.000
_cell.length_b   1.000
_cell.length_c   1.000
_cell.angle_alpha   90.00
_cell.angle_beta   90.00
_cell.angle_gamma   90.00
#
_symmetry.space_group_name_H-M   'P 1'
#
loop_
_entity.id
_entity.type
_entity.pdbx_description
1 polymer ?
#
loop_
_entity_poly.entity_id
_entity_poly.type
_entity_poly.pdbx_seq_one_letter_code
_entity_poly.pdbx_strand_id
1 'polypeptide(L)'
;MSLDGLRVLDLSRLLPGAYCTQLLQAQGATVTKVEPKAGDPIRALPGGAAYFDALHQGQLVVTLDLRSPSGRQDFLARVIDADVLVEGFRPGRMERMELGYASLREINPALVYCAITGYGSTGAMARRAGHDLNYLARSGALSLMPLRDGVPAIPGLQVADLAGGLQAAFLIAAALASREKTGRGQRVEVSMMDLIQSWTAMPRAARRAGIRGLPLTGELPCYHVYAVADGFLTVAALEHAFWGEFCQTIDREDLKGRQFDPSAIDAVQATLRVATRAEWAARFGNKDVCVEPVLDLAESEEGGGGPSGPPPPDDFS
;
A
#
# COMPACT_ATOMS: atom_id res chain seq x y z
N MET A 1 1.14 2.56 22.89
CA MET A 1 0.46 2.69 21.58
C MET A 1 -0.83 1.86 21.60
N SER A 2 -1.67 1.94 20.56
CA SER A 2 -3.04 1.36 20.60
C SER A 2 -3.11 -0.17 20.62
N LEU A 3 -2.03 -0.88 20.30
CA LEU A 3 -1.95 -2.35 20.26
C LEU A 3 -0.91 -2.93 21.24
N ASP A 4 -0.52 -2.15 22.26
CA ASP A 4 0.43 -2.61 23.28
C ASP A 4 -0.08 -3.88 23.97
N GLY A 5 0.83 -4.84 24.17
CA GLY A 5 0.53 -6.12 24.82
C GLY A 5 -0.07 -7.18 23.89
N LEU A 6 -0.50 -6.82 22.67
CA LEU A 6 -0.98 -7.81 21.70
C LEU A 6 0.17 -8.62 21.10
N ARG A 7 -0.06 -9.92 20.87
CA ARG A 7 0.89 -10.87 20.28
C ARG A 7 0.44 -11.32 18.89
N VAL A 8 1.29 -11.09 17.90
CA VAL A 8 1.03 -11.44 16.50
C VAL A 8 1.96 -12.56 16.05
N LEU A 9 1.40 -13.63 15.50
CA LEU A 9 2.15 -14.67 14.79
C LEU A 9 2.10 -14.39 13.29
N ASP A 10 3.27 -14.14 12.69
CA ASP A 10 3.41 -13.90 11.26
C ASP A 10 3.94 -15.13 10.54
N LEU A 11 3.07 -15.81 9.81
CA LEU A 11 3.37 -16.92 8.91
C LEU A 11 3.47 -16.49 7.45
N SER A 12 3.20 -15.22 7.16
CA SER A 12 3.23 -14.69 5.82
C SER A 12 4.64 -14.73 5.23
N ARG A 13 4.72 -14.51 3.93
CA ARG A 13 5.99 -14.43 3.21
C ARG A 13 5.95 -13.28 2.25
N LEU A 14 7.11 -12.77 1.88
CA LEU A 14 7.22 -11.63 0.97
C LEU A 14 6.46 -10.41 1.54
N LEU A 15 6.05 -9.50 0.66
CA LEU A 15 5.64 -8.16 1.02
C LEU A 15 4.26 -8.01 1.72
N PRO A 16 3.14 -8.62 1.26
CA PRO A 16 1.82 -8.20 1.74
C PRO A 16 1.59 -8.40 3.24
N GLY A 17 1.93 -9.59 3.73
CA GLY A 17 1.76 -9.90 5.15
C GLY A 17 2.84 -9.27 6.03
N ALA A 18 4.07 -9.15 5.53
CA ALA A 18 5.14 -8.44 6.25
C ALA A 18 4.79 -6.95 6.45
N TYR A 19 4.22 -6.29 5.44
CA TYR A 19 3.74 -4.92 5.57
C TYR A 19 2.56 -4.82 6.55
N CYS A 20 1.62 -5.78 6.51
CA CYS A 20 0.55 -5.87 7.50
C CYS A 20 1.09 -5.94 8.93
N THR A 21 2.05 -6.83 9.19
CA THR A 21 2.57 -7.03 10.56
C THR A 21 3.49 -5.91 11.01
N GLN A 22 4.22 -5.27 10.08
CA GLN A 22 4.96 -4.04 10.33
C GLN A 22 4.03 -2.91 10.80
N LEU A 23 2.86 -2.72 10.18
CA LEU A 23 1.88 -1.72 10.62
C LEU A 23 1.34 -2.02 12.04
N LEU A 24 1.06 -3.30 12.35
CA LEU A 24 0.61 -3.69 13.69
C LEU A 24 1.72 -3.46 14.74
N GLN A 25 2.97 -3.76 14.39
CA GLN A 25 4.14 -3.51 15.23
C GLN A 25 4.35 -2.02 15.49
N ALA A 26 4.20 -1.18 14.45
CA ALA A 26 4.28 0.27 14.56
C ALA A 26 3.19 0.86 15.48
N GLN A 27 2.13 0.10 15.75
CA GLN A 27 1.08 0.44 16.72
C GLN A 27 1.26 -0.25 18.09
N GLY A 28 2.40 -0.90 18.35
CA GLY A 28 2.78 -1.46 19.66
C GLY A 28 2.66 -2.98 19.81
N ALA A 29 2.17 -3.69 18.81
CA ALA A 29 2.03 -5.15 18.89
C ALA A 29 3.40 -5.86 18.87
N THR A 30 3.55 -6.93 19.64
CA THR A 30 4.72 -7.81 19.58
C THR A 30 4.54 -8.83 18.46
N VAL A 31 5.38 -8.74 17.42
CA VAL A 31 5.32 -9.64 16.27
C VAL A 31 6.39 -10.72 16.35
N THR A 32 5.96 -11.98 16.23
CA THR A 32 6.83 -13.14 16.02
C THR A 32 6.68 -13.67 14.60
N LYS A 33 7.70 -13.45 13.77
CA LYS A 33 7.84 -14.03 12.44
C LYS A 33 8.24 -15.49 12.55
N VAL A 34 7.41 -16.38 12.01
CA VAL A 34 7.68 -17.81 11.94
C VAL A 34 8.11 -18.16 10.52
N GLU A 35 9.31 -18.70 10.38
CA GLU A 35 9.92 -19.03 9.10
C GLU A 35 10.16 -20.54 8.96
N PRO A 36 10.05 -21.11 7.74
CA PRO A 36 10.59 -22.44 7.50
C PRO A 36 12.12 -22.42 7.55
N LYS A 37 12.76 -23.59 7.59
CA LYS A 37 14.24 -23.70 7.55
C LYS A 37 14.89 -22.97 6.36
N ALA A 38 14.19 -22.86 5.24
CA ALA A 38 14.67 -22.14 4.06
C ALA A 38 14.61 -20.60 4.18
N GLY A 39 13.98 -20.08 5.24
CA GLY A 39 13.72 -18.66 5.43
C GLY A 39 12.63 -18.09 4.50
N ASP A 40 12.41 -16.79 4.60
CA ASP A 40 11.56 -16.02 3.71
C ASP A 40 12.20 -15.92 2.32
N PRO A 41 11.46 -16.25 1.24
CA PRO A 41 11.97 -16.14 -0.13
C PRO A 41 12.44 -14.74 -0.52
N ILE A 42 12.03 -13.67 0.16
CA ILE A 42 12.50 -12.31 -0.13
C ILE A 42 14.03 -12.19 0.01
N ARG A 43 14.64 -12.97 0.91
CA ARG A 43 16.10 -12.98 1.11
C ARG A 43 16.89 -13.55 -0.08
N ALA A 44 16.23 -14.29 -0.97
CA ALA A 44 16.85 -14.84 -2.18
C ALA A 44 16.90 -13.84 -3.35
N LEU A 45 16.24 -12.68 -3.22
CA LEU A 45 16.30 -11.61 -4.21
C LEU A 45 17.63 -10.84 -4.12
N PRO A 46 18.09 -10.17 -5.20
CA PRO A 46 19.20 -9.21 -5.11
C PRO A 46 18.89 -8.12 -4.07
N GLY A 47 19.77 -7.96 -3.07
CA GLY A 47 19.52 -7.06 -1.93
C GLY A 47 18.50 -7.59 -0.90
N GLY A 48 18.06 -8.84 -1.04
CA GLY A 48 16.94 -9.42 -0.29
C GLY A 48 17.09 -9.42 1.24
N ALA A 49 18.32 -9.46 1.76
CA ALA A 49 18.56 -9.30 3.19
C ALA A 49 18.13 -7.91 3.68
N ALA A 50 18.50 -6.84 2.95
CA ALA A 50 18.08 -5.48 3.27
C ALA A 50 16.56 -5.31 3.16
N TYR A 51 15.91 -5.95 2.19
CA TYR A 51 14.44 -5.93 2.08
C TYR A 51 13.77 -6.65 3.25
N PHE A 52 14.31 -7.80 3.67
CA PHE A 52 13.82 -8.51 4.84
C PHE A 52 13.96 -7.65 6.10
N ASP A 53 15.14 -7.07 6.31
CA ASP A 53 15.42 -6.24 7.48
C ASP A 53 14.50 -5.02 7.50
N ALA A 54 14.30 -4.34 6.37
CA ALA A 54 13.37 -3.21 6.27
C ALA A 54 11.93 -3.55 6.66
N LEU A 55 11.47 -4.78 6.39
CA LEU A 55 10.10 -5.23 6.68
C LEU A 55 9.92 -5.80 8.09
N HIS A 56 10.96 -6.43 8.63
CA HIS A 56 10.89 -7.21 9.88
C HIS A 56 11.76 -6.64 11.00
N GLN A 57 12.27 -5.42 10.85
CA GLN A 57 13.07 -4.75 11.88
C GLN A 57 12.33 -4.74 13.23
N GLY A 58 13.00 -5.22 14.29
CA GLY A 58 12.45 -5.29 15.64
C GLY A 58 11.46 -6.44 15.89
N GLN A 59 11.16 -7.28 14.90
CA GLN A 59 10.33 -8.49 15.09
C GLN A 59 11.18 -9.66 15.62
N LEU A 60 10.56 -10.54 16.40
CA LEU A 60 11.19 -11.79 16.80
C LEU A 60 11.09 -12.79 15.64
N VAL A 61 12.21 -13.32 15.17
CA VAL A 61 12.23 -14.33 14.10
C VAL A 61 12.50 -15.71 14.69
N VAL A 62 11.62 -16.68 14.41
CA VAL A 62 11.78 -18.08 14.83
C VAL A 62 11.66 -19.03 13.64
N THR A 63 12.52 -20.04 13.61
CA THR A 63 12.51 -21.06 12.56
C THR A 63 11.77 -22.30 13.04
N LEU A 64 10.66 -22.67 12.40
CA LEU A 64 9.86 -23.85 12.72
C LEU A 64 9.50 -24.64 11.45
N ASP A 65 9.69 -25.96 11.47
CA ASP A 65 9.12 -26.85 10.45
C ASP A 65 7.71 -27.28 10.86
N LEU A 66 6.70 -26.56 10.38
CA LEU A 66 5.29 -26.83 10.71
C LEU A 66 4.77 -28.19 10.22
N ARG A 67 5.56 -28.92 9.42
CA ARG A 67 5.21 -30.28 8.98
C ARG A 67 5.74 -31.36 9.91
N SER A 68 6.70 -31.05 10.77
CA SER A 68 7.17 -32.00 11.77
C SER A 68 6.22 -32.01 12.97
N PRO A 69 6.03 -33.16 13.64
CA PRO A 69 5.19 -33.22 14.83
C PRO A 69 5.62 -32.24 15.92
N SER A 70 6.93 -32.10 16.16
CA SER A 70 7.48 -31.15 17.14
C SER A 70 7.27 -29.69 16.72
N GLY A 71 7.57 -29.33 15.47
CA GLY A 71 7.40 -27.96 14.99
C GLY A 71 5.93 -27.53 14.96
N ARG A 72 5.02 -28.47 14.66
CA ARG A 72 3.58 -28.24 14.80
C ARG A 72 3.19 -28.04 16.26
N GLN A 73 3.64 -28.89 17.18
CA GLN A 73 3.33 -28.77 18.61
C GLN A 73 3.84 -27.43 19.18
N ASP A 74 5.06 -27.04 18.85
CA ASP A 74 5.66 -25.77 19.27
C ASP A 74 4.86 -24.58 18.74
N PHE A 75 4.39 -24.66 17.48
CA PHE A 75 3.53 -23.63 16.90
C PHE A 75 2.18 -23.55 17.61
N LEU A 76 1.53 -24.68 17.87
CA LEU A 76 0.25 -24.73 18.58
C LEU A 76 0.35 -24.16 20.00
N ALA A 77 1.47 -24.41 20.70
CA ALA A 77 1.72 -23.81 22.01
C ALA A 77 1.77 -22.27 21.94
N ARG A 78 2.33 -21.70 20.86
CA ARG A 78 2.34 -20.25 20.64
C ARG A 78 0.97 -19.68 20.29
N VAL A 79 0.12 -20.45 19.62
CA VAL A 79 -1.25 -20.03 19.25
C VAL A 79 -2.13 -19.81 20.47
N ILE A 80 -1.89 -20.53 21.58
CA ILE A 80 -2.67 -20.40 22.83
C ILE A 80 -2.70 -18.95 23.32
N ASP A 81 -1.55 -18.26 23.27
CA ASP A 81 -1.39 -16.90 23.80
C ASP A 81 -1.39 -15.81 22.70
N ALA A 82 -1.64 -16.18 21.45
CA ALA A 82 -1.63 -15.27 20.32
C ALA A 82 -2.97 -14.51 20.20
N ASP A 83 -2.90 -13.22 19.90
CA ASP A 83 -4.08 -12.40 19.60
C ASP A 83 -4.43 -12.47 18.12
N VAL A 84 -3.40 -12.49 17.27
CA VAL A 84 -3.51 -12.43 15.82
C VAL A 84 -2.59 -13.46 15.18
N LEU A 85 -3.07 -14.12 14.13
CA LEU A 85 -2.25 -14.89 13.20
C LEU A 85 -2.43 -14.31 11.81
N VAL A 86 -1.33 -14.01 11.11
CA VAL A 86 -1.33 -13.55 9.72
C VAL A 86 -0.68 -14.61 8.84
N GLU A 87 -1.35 -15.03 7.78
CA GLU A 87 -0.80 -15.97 6.80
C GLU A 87 -1.09 -15.52 5.36
N GLY A 88 -0.18 -15.88 4.45
CA GLY A 88 -0.23 -15.51 3.03
C GLY A 88 -0.11 -16.71 2.09
N PHE A 89 -0.57 -17.88 2.52
CA PHE A 89 -0.45 -19.11 1.75
C PHE A 89 -1.59 -19.27 0.76
N ARG A 90 -1.41 -20.18 -0.19
CA ARG A 90 -2.50 -20.58 -1.08
C ARG A 90 -3.63 -21.21 -0.24
N PRO A 91 -4.91 -20.92 -0.56
CA PRO A 91 -6.05 -21.50 0.11
C PRO A 91 -5.94 -23.03 0.24
N GLY A 92 -6.27 -23.55 1.43
CA GLY A 92 -6.20 -24.97 1.73
C GLY A 92 -4.83 -25.46 2.21
N ARG A 93 -3.79 -24.62 2.25
CA ARG A 93 -2.45 -25.04 2.73
C ARG A 93 -2.43 -25.22 4.24
N MET A 94 -2.98 -24.26 4.99
CA MET A 94 -3.03 -24.31 6.45
C MET A 94 -3.96 -25.43 6.93
N GLU A 95 -5.10 -25.63 6.25
CA GLU A 95 -6.03 -26.72 6.53
C GLU A 95 -5.38 -28.09 6.37
N ARG A 96 -4.56 -28.29 5.34
CA ARG A 96 -3.80 -29.54 5.13
C ARG A 96 -2.74 -29.82 6.18
N MET A 97 -2.32 -28.80 6.93
CA MET A 97 -1.39 -28.93 8.06
C MET A 97 -2.14 -29.01 9.40
N GLU A 98 -3.49 -29.03 9.39
CA GLU A 98 -4.33 -28.95 10.59
C GLU A 98 -4.06 -27.67 11.41
N LEU A 99 -3.68 -26.59 10.72
CA LEU A 99 -3.43 -25.25 11.25
C LEU A 99 -4.37 -24.21 10.63
N GLY A 100 -5.44 -24.65 9.97
CA GLY A 100 -6.47 -23.77 9.43
C GLY A 100 -7.30 -23.12 10.53
N TYR A 101 -8.06 -22.08 10.19
CA TYR A 101 -8.88 -21.33 11.15
C TYR A 101 -9.79 -22.21 12.02
N ALA A 102 -10.47 -23.20 11.42
CA ALA A 102 -11.37 -24.07 12.16
C ALA A 102 -10.65 -24.82 13.31
N SER A 103 -9.48 -25.40 13.02
CA SER A 103 -8.66 -26.11 14.00
C SER A 103 -8.08 -25.16 15.06
N LEU A 104 -7.57 -23.99 14.65
CA LEU A 104 -6.95 -23.06 15.61
C LEU A 104 -7.98 -22.36 16.50
N ARG A 105 -9.21 -22.16 16.03
CA ARG A 105 -10.30 -21.59 16.84
C ARG A 105 -10.72 -22.51 17.98
N GLU A 106 -10.58 -23.82 17.82
CA GLU A 106 -10.85 -24.78 18.91
C GLU A 106 -9.82 -24.67 20.04
N ILE A 107 -8.58 -24.29 19.69
CA ILE A 107 -7.47 -24.11 20.64
C ILE A 107 -7.54 -22.73 21.28
N ASN A 108 -7.74 -21.69 20.48
CA ASN A 108 -7.85 -20.31 20.91
C ASN A 108 -9.10 -19.65 20.27
N PRO A 109 -10.25 -19.66 20.98
CA PRO A 109 -11.49 -19.06 20.49
C PRO A 109 -11.43 -17.52 20.34
N ALA A 110 -10.44 -16.87 20.94
CA ALA A 110 -10.22 -15.43 20.89
C ALA A 110 -9.30 -15.00 19.71
N LEU A 111 -8.70 -15.96 19.00
CA LEU A 111 -7.75 -15.71 17.91
C LEU A 111 -8.40 -14.98 16.73
N VAL A 112 -7.82 -13.84 16.33
CA VAL A 112 -8.07 -13.23 15.03
C VAL A 112 -7.17 -13.89 13.99
N TYR A 113 -7.75 -14.60 13.04
CA TYR A 113 -7.03 -15.30 11.98
C TYR A 113 -7.15 -14.50 10.68
N CYS A 114 -6.05 -14.00 10.14
CA CYS A 114 -6.02 -13.24 8.91
C CYS A 114 -5.35 -14.03 7.77
N ALA A 115 -6.11 -14.27 6.70
CA ALA A 115 -5.61 -14.85 5.45
C ALA A 115 -5.48 -13.75 4.39
N ILE A 116 -4.28 -13.53 3.88
CA ILE A 116 -4.03 -12.63 2.74
C ILE A 116 -3.82 -13.48 1.49
N THR A 117 -4.70 -13.32 0.50
CA THR A 117 -4.77 -14.14 -0.69
C THR A 117 -4.67 -13.29 -1.96
N GLY A 118 -4.24 -13.92 -3.06
CA GLY A 118 -4.21 -13.26 -4.36
C GLY A 118 -5.58 -13.05 -5.00
N TYR A 119 -6.40 -14.11 -5.02
CA TYR A 119 -7.68 -14.15 -5.75
C TYR A 119 -8.84 -14.65 -4.89
N GLY A 120 -8.75 -14.50 -3.56
CA GLY A 120 -9.71 -15.05 -2.60
C GLY A 120 -9.51 -16.54 -2.32
N SER A 121 -10.24 -17.06 -1.33
CA SER A 121 -10.22 -18.47 -0.94
C SER A 121 -11.15 -19.38 -1.74
N THR A 122 -12.05 -18.81 -2.54
CA THR A 122 -13.08 -19.54 -3.29
C THR A 122 -13.06 -19.23 -4.79
N GLY A 123 -13.78 -20.03 -5.58
CA GLY A 123 -13.87 -19.86 -7.03
C GLY A 123 -12.67 -20.44 -7.81
N ALA A 124 -12.75 -20.34 -9.14
CA ALA A 124 -11.82 -20.99 -10.06
C ALA A 124 -10.37 -20.48 -9.95
N MET A 125 -10.18 -19.27 -9.45
CA MET A 125 -8.86 -18.64 -9.34
C MET A 125 -8.20 -18.81 -7.97
N ALA A 126 -8.90 -19.36 -6.96
CA ALA A 126 -8.43 -19.43 -5.58
C ALA A 126 -7.02 -20.04 -5.43
N ARG A 127 -6.70 -21.07 -6.22
CA ARG A 127 -5.39 -21.76 -6.16
C ARG A 127 -4.37 -21.26 -7.18
N ARG A 128 -4.72 -20.26 -7.99
CA ARG A 128 -3.84 -19.73 -9.04
C ARG A 128 -2.70 -18.92 -8.41
N ALA A 129 -1.49 -19.07 -8.95
CA ALA A 129 -0.37 -18.22 -8.59
C ALA A 129 -0.58 -16.78 -9.10
N GLY A 130 -0.07 -15.81 -8.36
CA GLY A 130 -0.04 -14.42 -8.77
C GLY A 130 0.99 -13.64 -7.97
N HIS A 131 1.40 -12.52 -8.55
CA HIS A 131 2.12 -11.44 -7.90
C HIS A 131 1.36 -10.13 -8.17
N ASP A 132 1.76 -9.06 -7.48
CA ASP A 132 1.24 -7.70 -7.60
C ASP A 132 0.68 -7.35 -9.00
N LEU A 133 1.54 -7.43 -10.02
CA LEU A 133 1.21 -7.08 -11.40
C LEU A 133 0.04 -7.89 -11.97
N ASN A 134 -0.12 -9.17 -11.60
CA ASN A 134 -1.23 -10.00 -12.04
C ASN A 134 -2.56 -9.52 -11.44
N TYR A 135 -2.55 -9.04 -10.20
CA TYR A 135 -3.73 -8.51 -9.52
C TYR A 135 -4.12 -7.16 -10.12
N LEU A 136 -3.15 -6.28 -10.41
CA LEU A 136 -3.39 -5.04 -11.15
C LEU A 136 -3.95 -5.30 -12.56
N ALA A 137 -3.42 -6.29 -13.27
CA ALA A 137 -3.89 -6.65 -14.61
C ALA A 137 -5.33 -7.19 -14.59
N ARG A 138 -5.65 -8.11 -13.67
CA ARG A 138 -6.97 -8.77 -13.60
C ARG A 138 -8.08 -7.86 -13.07
N SER A 139 -7.76 -6.97 -12.15
CA SER A 139 -8.70 -5.96 -11.62
C SER A 139 -9.09 -4.90 -12.65
N GLY A 140 -8.24 -4.71 -13.67
CA GLY A 140 -8.35 -3.65 -14.67
C GLY A 140 -7.60 -2.37 -14.27
N ALA A 141 -7.03 -2.29 -13.06
CA ALA A 141 -6.28 -1.12 -12.61
C ALA A 141 -5.07 -0.82 -13.50
N LEU A 142 -4.37 -1.86 -14.00
CA LEU A 142 -3.23 -1.65 -14.89
C LEU A 142 -3.60 -0.94 -16.19
N SER A 143 -4.83 -1.12 -16.70
CA SER A 143 -5.29 -0.42 -17.90
C SER A 143 -5.52 1.08 -17.71
N LEU A 144 -5.49 1.56 -16.47
CA LEU A 144 -5.59 2.98 -16.12
C LEU A 144 -4.22 3.65 -16.09
N MET A 145 -3.13 2.88 -16.15
CA MET A 145 -1.78 3.44 -16.19
C MET A 145 -1.49 4.05 -17.57
N PRO A 146 -0.70 5.14 -17.64
CA PRO A 146 -0.29 5.71 -18.91
C PRO A 146 0.44 4.67 -19.76
N LEU A 147 0.28 4.74 -21.08
CA LEU A 147 1.01 3.89 -22.00
C LEU A 147 2.43 4.43 -22.21
N ARG A 148 3.44 3.56 -22.09
CA ARG A 148 4.79 3.79 -22.60
C ARG A 148 5.02 2.81 -23.75
N ASP A 149 5.30 3.33 -24.94
CA ASP A 149 5.49 2.56 -26.17
C ASP A 149 4.32 1.59 -26.47
N GLY A 150 3.09 2.02 -26.16
CA GLY A 150 1.86 1.24 -26.38
C GLY A 150 1.56 0.19 -25.30
N VAL A 151 2.39 0.06 -24.27
CA VAL A 151 2.20 -0.87 -23.14
C VAL A 151 1.90 -0.08 -21.86
N PRO A 152 0.94 -0.51 -21.01
CA PRO A 152 0.71 0.15 -19.73
C PRO A 152 1.98 0.18 -18.87
N ALA A 153 2.33 1.36 -18.35
CA ALA A 153 3.43 1.50 -17.43
C ALA A 153 3.16 0.70 -16.14
N ILE A 154 4.16 -0.03 -15.68
CA ILE A 154 4.10 -0.76 -14.42
C ILE A 154 4.51 0.22 -13.30
N PRO A 155 3.71 0.37 -12.23
CA PRO A 155 4.09 1.19 -11.09
C PRO A 155 5.40 0.71 -10.44
N GLY A 156 6.23 1.65 -9.97
CA GLY A 156 7.45 1.33 -9.22
C GLY A 156 7.18 0.77 -7.82
N LEU A 157 5.94 0.89 -7.33
CA LEU A 157 5.46 0.34 -6.07
C LEU A 157 4.62 -0.91 -6.32
N GLN A 158 4.69 -1.90 -5.42
CA GLN A 158 3.82 -3.07 -5.44
C GLN A 158 2.46 -2.71 -4.81
N VAL A 159 1.65 -1.98 -5.58
CA VAL A 159 0.40 -1.36 -5.12
C VAL A 159 -0.59 -2.37 -4.55
N ALA A 160 -0.81 -3.50 -5.22
CA ALA A 160 -1.73 -4.54 -4.77
C ALA A 160 -1.24 -5.23 -3.50
N ASP A 161 0.07 -5.50 -3.40
CA ASP A 161 0.67 -6.13 -2.22
C ASP A 161 0.58 -5.21 -0.99
N LEU A 162 0.95 -3.92 -1.14
CA LEU A 162 0.88 -2.92 -0.08
C LEU A 162 -0.57 -2.62 0.34
N ALA A 163 -1.47 -2.45 -0.64
CA ALA A 163 -2.89 -2.26 -0.37
C ALA A 163 -3.49 -3.46 0.38
N GLY A 164 -3.12 -4.69 -0.02
CA GLY A 164 -3.54 -5.92 0.65
C GLY A 164 -3.08 -5.96 2.11
N GLY A 165 -1.82 -5.61 2.37
CA GLY A 165 -1.28 -5.53 3.72
C GLY A 165 -1.97 -4.49 4.59
N LEU A 166 -2.21 -3.29 4.05
CA LEU A 166 -2.95 -2.23 4.75
C LEU A 166 -4.39 -2.63 5.06
N GLN A 167 -5.10 -3.20 4.08
CA GLN A 167 -6.47 -3.68 4.25
C GLN A 167 -6.55 -4.80 5.30
N ALA A 168 -5.55 -5.68 5.35
CA ALA A 168 -5.44 -6.72 6.37
C ALA A 168 -5.26 -6.13 7.77
N ALA A 169 -4.33 -5.17 7.94
CA ALA A 169 -4.12 -4.50 9.23
C ALA A 169 -5.40 -3.79 9.72
N PHE A 170 -6.11 -3.09 8.82
CA PHE A 170 -7.39 -2.47 9.13
C PHE A 170 -8.44 -3.49 9.60
N LEU A 171 -8.63 -4.59 8.86
CA LEU A 171 -9.63 -5.60 9.21
C LEU A 171 -9.25 -6.39 10.48
N ILE A 172 -7.95 -6.59 10.75
CA ILE A 172 -7.46 -7.14 12.01
C ILE A 172 -7.82 -6.20 13.16
N ALA A 173 -7.56 -4.90 13.04
CA ALA A 173 -7.93 -3.93 14.07
C ALA A 173 -9.45 -3.91 14.31
N ALA A 174 -10.26 -3.93 13.25
CA ALA A 174 -11.72 -4.04 13.35
C ALA A 174 -12.16 -5.35 14.03
N ALA A 175 -11.48 -6.46 13.73
CA ALA A 175 -11.75 -7.75 14.36
C ALA A 175 -11.37 -7.78 15.84
N LEU A 176 -10.26 -7.16 16.22
CA LEU A 176 -9.86 -6.99 17.62
C LEU A 176 -10.87 -6.11 18.37
N ALA A 177 -11.32 -5.00 17.78
CA ALA A 177 -12.36 -4.16 18.37
C ALA A 177 -13.71 -4.91 18.56
N SER A 178 -14.06 -5.81 17.64
CA SER A 178 -15.21 -6.70 17.79
C SER A 178 -15.00 -7.75 18.89
N ARG A 179 -13.78 -8.30 18.97
CA ARG A 179 -13.39 -9.27 20.01
C ARG A 179 -13.51 -8.67 21.41
N GLU A 180 -13.15 -7.41 21.63
CA GLU A 180 -13.32 -6.75 22.94
C GLU A 180 -14.77 -6.74 23.43
N LYS A 181 -15.74 -6.70 22.51
CA LYS A 181 -17.17 -6.72 22.85
C LYS A 181 -17.73 -8.13 23.03
N THR A 182 -17.16 -9.10 22.32
CA THR A 182 -17.74 -10.45 22.18
C THR A 182 -16.95 -11.53 22.91
N GLY A 183 -15.70 -11.26 23.29
CA GLY A 183 -14.73 -12.24 23.78
C GLY A 183 -14.28 -13.25 22.72
N ARG A 184 -14.66 -13.09 21.45
CA ARG A 184 -14.42 -14.08 20.39
C ARG A 184 -13.65 -13.48 19.23
N GLY A 185 -12.65 -14.22 18.77
CA GLY A 185 -11.92 -13.92 17.55
C GLY A 185 -12.71 -14.33 16.31
N GLN A 186 -12.22 -13.91 15.15
CA GLN A 186 -12.85 -14.21 13.87
C GLN A 186 -11.81 -14.43 12.77
N ARG A 187 -12.24 -15.07 11.67
CA ARG A 187 -11.46 -15.13 10.45
C ARG A 187 -11.69 -13.86 9.63
N VAL A 188 -10.60 -13.22 9.25
CA VAL A 188 -10.53 -12.14 8.29
C VAL A 188 -9.86 -12.67 7.04
N GLU A 189 -10.36 -12.29 5.87
CA GLU A 189 -9.76 -12.64 4.59
C GLU A 189 -9.63 -11.39 3.71
N VAL A 190 -8.45 -11.23 3.12
CA VAL A 190 -8.18 -10.18 2.13
C VAL A 190 -7.82 -10.83 0.80
N SER A 191 -8.49 -10.41 -0.26
CA SER A 191 -8.17 -10.78 -1.64
C SER A 191 -7.58 -9.55 -2.33
N MET A 192 -6.31 -9.61 -2.71
CA MET A 192 -5.64 -8.48 -3.37
C MET A 192 -6.29 -8.13 -4.71
N MET A 193 -6.73 -9.13 -5.48
CA MET A 193 -7.46 -8.89 -6.73
C MET A 193 -8.79 -8.19 -6.50
N ASP A 194 -9.61 -8.66 -5.55
CA ASP A 194 -10.93 -8.07 -5.29
C ASP A 194 -10.81 -6.68 -4.68
N LEU A 195 -9.80 -6.46 -3.82
CA LEU A 195 -9.49 -5.16 -3.25
C LEU A 195 -9.17 -4.15 -4.36
N ILE A 196 -8.21 -4.46 -5.24
CA ILE A 196 -7.86 -3.54 -6.33
C ILE A 196 -9.02 -3.39 -7.31
N GLN A 197 -9.80 -4.44 -7.55
CA GLN A 197 -11.02 -4.32 -8.36
C GLN A 197 -12.00 -3.32 -7.76
N SER A 198 -12.18 -3.31 -6.43
CA SER A 198 -13.05 -2.36 -5.75
C SER A 198 -12.60 -0.90 -5.94
N TRP A 199 -11.29 -0.64 -6.01
CA TRP A 199 -10.73 0.70 -6.25
C TRP A 199 -11.04 1.23 -7.66
N THR A 200 -11.38 0.35 -8.60
CA THR A 200 -11.79 0.74 -9.96
C THR A 200 -13.27 1.12 -10.09
N ALA A 201 -14.02 1.23 -8.97
CA ALA A 201 -15.44 1.56 -9.00
C ALA A 201 -15.75 2.88 -9.73
N MET A 202 -15.01 3.95 -9.44
CA MET A 202 -15.20 5.25 -10.08
C MET A 202 -14.82 5.25 -11.58
N PRO A 203 -13.63 4.74 -12.01
CA PRO A 203 -13.34 4.58 -13.43
C PRO A 203 -14.37 3.75 -14.19
N ARG A 204 -14.90 2.68 -13.58
CA ARG A 204 -15.98 1.87 -14.17
C ARG A 204 -17.28 2.65 -14.31
N ALA A 205 -17.64 3.46 -13.32
CA ALA A 205 -18.81 4.34 -13.38
C ALA A 205 -18.66 5.39 -14.50
N ALA A 206 -17.49 6.05 -14.60
CA ALA A 206 -17.18 6.99 -15.67
C ALA A 206 -17.35 6.35 -17.06
N ARG A 207 -16.77 5.16 -17.26
CA ARG A 207 -16.91 4.42 -18.52
C ARG A 207 -18.37 4.07 -18.85
N ARG A 208 -19.18 3.67 -17.85
CA ARG A 208 -20.62 3.41 -18.03
C ARG A 208 -21.40 4.66 -18.41
N ALA A 209 -20.96 5.83 -17.95
CA ALA A 209 -21.52 7.13 -18.32
C ALA A 209 -21.02 7.65 -19.69
N GLY A 210 -20.23 6.87 -20.43
CA GLY A 210 -19.66 7.28 -21.72
C GLY A 210 -18.45 8.21 -21.60
N ILE A 211 -17.93 8.42 -20.39
CA ILE A 211 -16.73 9.22 -20.14
C ILE A 211 -15.50 8.31 -20.29
N ARG A 212 -14.48 8.76 -21.04
CA ARG A 212 -13.27 7.97 -21.36
C ARG A 212 -12.52 7.49 -20.11
N GLY A 213 -12.62 8.21 -18.99
CA GLY A 213 -12.01 7.90 -17.70
C GLY A 213 -12.30 8.98 -16.67
N LEU A 214 -11.71 8.87 -15.49
CA LEU A 214 -11.71 9.99 -14.55
C LEU A 214 -10.75 11.07 -15.04
N PRO A 215 -11.03 12.36 -14.78
CA PRO A 215 -10.04 13.42 -14.98
C PRO A 215 -8.86 13.21 -14.02
N LEU A 216 -7.78 13.98 -14.20
CA LEU A 216 -6.56 13.97 -13.34
C LEU A 216 -5.58 12.81 -13.62
N THR A 217 -5.31 12.57 -14.91
CA THR A 217 -4.38 11.53 -15.40
C THR A 217 -3.09 12.09 -15.98
N GLY A 218 -2.85 13.40 -15.86
CA GLY A 218 -1.77 14.09 -16.58
C GLY A 218 -2.19 14.68 -17.93
N GLU A 219 -3.44 14.53 -18.37
CA GLU A 219 -3.90 15.04 -19.68
C GLU A 219 -4.30 16.53 -19.67
N LEU A 220 -4.25 17.21 -18.52
CA LEU A 220 -4.69 18.60 -18.34
C LEU A 220 -3.52 19.49 -17.91
N PRO A 221 -3.39 20.73 -18.39
CA PRO A 221 -2.28 21.59 -18.03
C PRO A 221 -2.24 21.97 -16.53
N CYS A 222 -3.41 22.00 -15.87
CA CYS A 222 -3.50 22.21 -14.43
C CYS A 222 -3.22 20.97 -13.57
N TYR A 223 -3.11 19.79 -14.19
CA TYR A 223 -2.83 18.53 -13.53
C TYR A 223 -1.83 17.73 -14.36
N HIS A 224 -0.54 18.07 -14.24
CA HIS A 224 0.52 17.60 -15.12
C HIS A 224 1.87 17.50 -14.41
N VAL A 225 2.81 16.78 -15.03
CA VAL A 225 4.23 16.75 -14.62
C VAL A 225 5.05 17.44 -15.69
N TYR A 226 5.65 18.59 -15.37
CA TYR A 226 6.41 19.40 -16.31
C TYR A 226 7.92 19.25 -16.08
N ALA A 227 8.67 19.06 -17.17
CA ALA A 227 10.12 19.11 -17.13
C ALA A 227 10.62 20.53 -16.85
N VAL A 228 11.60 20.65 -15.96
CA VAL A 228 12.35 21.86 -15.62
C VAL A 228 13.84 21.62 -15.91
N ALA A 229 14.70 22.62 -15.69
CA ALA A 229 16.11 22.54 -16.10
C ALA A 229 16.90 21.37 -15.46
N ASP A 230 16.52 20.95 -14.25
CA ASP A 230 17.22 19.96 -13.41
C ASP A 230 16.29 18.86 -12.88
N GLY A 231 15.13 18.63 -13.51
CA GLY A 231 14.18 17.61 -13.06
C GLY A 231 12.74 17.87 -13.50
N PHE A 232 11.79 17.66 -12.60
CA PHE A 232 10.37 17.86 -12.87
C PHE A 232 9.66 18.59 -11.72
N LEU A 233 8.60 19.31 -12.07
CA LEU A 233 7.60 19.83 -11.13
C LEU A 233 6.26 19.17 -11.43
N THR A 234 5.52 18.85 -10.37
CA THR A 234 4.09 18.55 -10.45
C THR A 234 3.32 19.86 -10.42
N VAL A 235 2.26 19.96 -11.21
CA VAL A 235 1.26 21.03 -11.11
C VAL A 235 -0.08 20.35 -10.89
N ALA A 236 -0.75 20.67 -9.78
CA ALA A 236 -2.07 20.16 -9.41
C ALA A 236 -3.04 21.31 -9.06
N ALA A 237 -2.94 22.41 -9.79
CA ALA A 237 -3.70 23.65 -9.60
C ALA A 237 -5.12 23.56 -10.20
N LEU A 238 -5.93 22.63 -9.71
CA LEU A 238 -7.21 22.26 -10.33
C LEU A 238 -8.25 23.40 -10.31
N GLU A 239 -8.34 24.10 -9.18
CA GLU A 239 -9.24 25.21 -8.94
C GLU A 239 -8.82 26.46 -9.72
N HIS A 240 -9.81 27.23 -10.21
CA HIS A 240 -9.55 28.46 -10.96
C HIS A 240 -8.64 29.46 -10.22
N ALA A 241 -8.74 29.54 -8.89
CA ALA A 241 -7.91 30.43 -8.08
C ALA A 241 -6.44 30.00 -8.11
N PHE A 242 -6.16 28.72 -7.85
CA PHE A 242 -4.80 28.17 -7.86
C PHE A 242 -4.18 28.23 -9.26
N TRP A 243 -4.95 27.89 -10.30
CA TRP A 243 -4.49 28.03 -11.68
C TRP A 243 -4.18 29.49 -12.04
N GLY A 244 -5.04 30.42 -11.61
CA GLY A 244 -4.85 31.85 -11.83
C GLY A 244 -3.57 32.37 -11.21
N GLU A 245 -3.30 32.01 -9.96
CA GLU A 245 -2.08 32.35 -9.23
C GLU A 245 -0.84 31.69 -9.84
N PHE A 246 -0.97 30.43 -10.28
CA PHE A 246 0.08 29.72 -11.00
C PHE A 246 0.46 30.47 -12.28
N CYS A 247 -0.53 30.78 -13.14
CA CYS A 247 -0.33 31.54 -14.37
C CYS A 247 0.31 32.91 -14.12
N GLN A 248 -0.11 33.62 -13.07
CA GLN A 248 0.51 34.89 -12.70
C GLN A 248 1.96 34.71 -12.27
N THR A 249 2.26 33.68 -11.48
CA THR A 249 3.61 33.44 -10.96
C THR A 249 4.62 33.02 -12.02
N ILE A 250 4.16 32.37 -13.09
CA ILE A 250 5.00 32.01 -14.24
C ILE A 250 4.99 33.09 -15.34
N ASP A 251 4.41 34.27 -15.07
CA ASP A 251 4.28 35.41 -16.00
C ASP A 251 3.50 35.05 -17.29
N ARG A 252 2.49 34.17 -17.19
CA ARG A 252 1.65 33.68 -18.30
C ARG A 252 0.16 33.85 -18.03
N GLU A 253 -0.25 35.08 -17.73
CA GLU A 253 -1.66 35.39 -17.50
C GLU A 253 -2.57 35.09 -18.71
N ASP A 254 -2.01 35.03 -19.91
CA ASP A 254 -2.70 34.60 -21.13
C ASP A 254 -3.19 33.14 -21.08
N LEU A 255 -2.69 32.34 -20.14
CA LEU A 255 -3.12 30.96 -19.89
C LEU A 255 -4.27 30.86 -18.86
N LYS A 256 -4.68 31.96 -18.23
CA LYS A 256 -5.85 31.96 -17.33
C LYS A 256 -7.10 31.47 -18.08
N GLY A 257 -7.89 30.62 -17.43
CA GLY A 257 -9.07 29.98 -18.03
C GLY A 257 -8.77 28.81 -18.98
N ARG A 258 -7.51 28.51 -19.27
CA ARG A 258 -7.09 27.38 -20.13
C ARG A 258 -6.72 26.11 -19.35
N GLN A 259 -7.04 26.04 -18.05
CA GLN A 259 -6.69 24.91 -17.17
C GLN A 259 -7.22 23.54 -17.64
N PHE A 260 -8.31 23.53 -18.42
CA PHE A 260 -8.91 22.33 -18.97
C PHE A 260 -8.70 22.18 -20.49
N ASP A 261 -7.83 22.99 -21.08
CA ASP A 261 -7.49 22.95 -22.50
C ASP A 261 -6.12 22.30 -22.69
N PRO A 262 -6.05 21.02 -23.15
CA PRO A 262 -4.78 20.31 -23.33
C PRO A 262 -3.78 21.01 -24.25
N SER A 263 -4.23 21.88 -25.16
CA SER A 263 -3.33 22.63 -26.04
C SER A 263 -2.47 23.67 -25.32
N ALA A 264 -2.77 24.00 -24.06
CA ALA A 264 -1.96 24.89 -23.24
C ALA A 264 -0.73 24.18 -22.62
N ILE A 265 -0.64 22.85 -22.66
CA ILE A 265 0.45 22.08 -22.04
C ILE A 265 1.82 22.52 -22.59
N ASP A 266 1.97 22.62 -23.91
CA ASP A 266 3.24 23.00 -24.53
C ASP A 266 3.70 24.41 -24.12
N ALA A 267 2.75 25.34 -23.95
CA ALA A 267 3.03 26.70 -23.53
C ALA A 267 3.52 26.77 -22.08
N VAL A 268 2.91 25.98 -21.17
CA VAL A 268 3.35 25.86 -19.78
C VAL A 268 4.72 25.17 -19.73
N GLN A 269 4.88 24.08 -20.46
CA GLN A 269 6.14 23.32 -20.54
C GLN A 269 7.29 24.20 -21.05
N ALA A 270 7.08 25.01 -22.08
CA ALA A 270 8.09 25.94 -22.60
C ALA A 270 8.50 26.98 -21.55
N THR A 271 7.53 27.42 -20.72
CA THR A 271 7.77 28.39 -19.65
C THR A 271 8.56 27.76 -18.51
N LEU A 272 8.16 26.58 -18.03
CA LEU A 272 8.79 25.93 -16.87
C LEU A 272 10.19 25.37 -17.17
N ARG A 273 10.47 24.96 -18.42
CA ARG A 273 11.74 24.27 -18.77
C ARG A 273 12.99 25.12 -18.54
N VAL A 274 12.86 26.45 -18.52
CA VAL A 274 14.02 27.37 -18.56
C VAL A 274 14.71 27.60 -17.21
N ALA A 275 14.08 27.19 -16.10
CA ALA A 275 14.60 27.38 -14.75
C ALA A 275 14.58 26.06 -13.97
N THR A 276 15.34 26.00 -12.88
CA THR A 276 15.50 24.84 -12.01
C THR A 276 14.34 24.69 -11.02
N ARG A 277 14.22 23.53 -10.38
CA ARG A 277 13.28 23.27 -9.27
C ARG A 277 13.43 24.32 -8.16
N ALA A 278 14.66 24.66 -7.78
CA ALA A 278 14.94 25.63 -6.73
C ALA A 278 14.51 27.07 -7.10
N GLU A 279 14.76 27.50 -8.34
CA GLU A 279 14.33 28.82 -8.81
C GLU A 279 12.81 28.94 -8.87
N TRP A 280 12.13 27.89 -9.33
CA TRP A 280 10.66 27.85 -9.32
C TRP A 280 10.10 27.81 -7.89
N ALA A 281 10.66 27.00 -7.01
CA ALA A 281 10.28 26.96 -5.60
C ALA A 281 10.42 28.35 -4.93
N ALA A 282 11.47 29.10 -5.25
CA ALA A 282 11.64 30.48 -4.76
C ALA A 282 10.57 31.45 -5.29
N ARG A 283 10.08 31.28 -6.53
CA ARG A 283 9.03 32.12 -7.12
C ARG A 283 7.63 31.78 -6.61
N PHE A 284 7.35 30.49 -6.43
CA PHE A 284 6.09 30.01 -5.85
C PHE A 284 6.04 30.34 -4.36
N GLY A 285 7.14 30.20 -3.63
CA GLY A 285 7.22 30.56 -2.22
C GLY A 285 6.09 29.92 -1.41
N ASN A 286 5.37 30.74 -0.63
CA ASN A 286 4.22 30.31 0.17
C ASN A 286 2.88 30.53 -0.54
N LYS A 287 2.85 30.67 -1.87
CA LYS A 287 1.61 30.85 -2.62
C LYS A 287 0.84 29.55 -2.75
N ASP A 288 -0.49 29.63 -2.73
CA ASP A 288 -1.38 28.49 -2.93
C ASP A 288 -1.51 28.15 -4.42
N VAL A 289 -0.50 27.49 -4.98
CA VAL A 289 -0.44 27.10 -6.41
C VAL A 289 -0.42 25.60 -6.66
N CYS A 290 -0.33 24.77 -5.62
CA CYS A 290 -0.27 23.30 -5.71
C CYS A 290 0.84 22.83 -6.69
N VAL A 291 2.06 23.30 -6.48
CA VAL A 291 3.25 22.93 -7.27
C VAL A 291 4.31 22.35 -6.35
N GLU A 292 4.76 21.14 -6.65
CA GLU A 292 5.77 20.42 -5.85
C GLU A 292 6.85 19.80 -6.72
N PRO A 293 8.12 19.73 -6.28
CA PRO A 293 9.17 19.03 -7.01
C PRO A 293 8.91 17.53 -7.04
N VAL A 294 9.25 16.89 -8.16
CA VAL A 294 9.38 15.43 -8.20
C VAL A 294 10.75 15.09 -7.63
N LEU A 295 10.75 14.46 -6.45
CA LEU A 295 11.96 14.03 -5.75
C LEU A 295 12.27 12.57 -6.07
N ASP A 296 13.55 12.22 -6.12
CA ASP A 296 13.98 10.83 -5.97
C ASP A 296 13.98 10.38 -4.50
N LEU A 297 14.32 9.11 -4.25
CA LEU A 297 14.29 8.55 -2.90
C LEU A 297 15.32 9.20 -1.96
N ALA A 298 16.51 9.54 -2.45
CA ALA A 298 17.55 10.16 -1.64
C ALA A 298 17.17 11.60 -1.28
N GLU A 299 16.67 12.35 -2.27
CA GLU A 299 16.18 13.72 -2.07
C GLU A 299 15.03 13.77 -1.05
N SER A 300 14.12 12.79 -1.06
CA SER A 300 13.00 12.71 -0.11
C SER A 300 13.44 12.40 1.32
N GLU A 301 14.54 11.66 1.52
CA GLU A 301 15.08 11.34 2.84
C GLU A 301 15.79 12.54 3.48
N GLU A 302 16.50 13.34 2.68
CA GLU A 302 17.21 14.55 3.13
C GLU A 302 16.26 15.72 3.44
N GLY A 303 15.13 15.80 2.74
CA GLY A 303 14.19 16.92 2.76
C GLY A 303 13.30 17.08 4.00
N GLY A 304 13.38 16.19 5.00
CA GLY A 304 12.78 16.43 6.32
C GLY A 304 11.25 16.43 6.35
N GLY A 305 10.65 15.31 5.97
CA GLY A 305 9.29 14.92 6.37
C GLY A 305 9.34 13.54 7.03
N GLY A 306 9.96 13.44 8.21
CA GLY A 306 9.86 12.21 9.01
C GLY A 306 8.39 11.82 9.20
N PRO A 307 8.05 10.53 9.37
CA PRO A 307 6.66 10.14 9.57
C PRO A 307 6.09 10.97 10.72
N SER A 308 5.00 11.69 10.46
CA SER A 308 4.22 12.35 11.49
C SER A 308 3.80 11.25 12.47
N GLY A 309 4.51 11.16 13.60
CA GLY A 309 4.16 10.25 14.66
C GLY A 309 2.71 10.48 15.08
N PRO A 310 2.02 9.48 15.64
CA PRO A 310 0.67 9.67 16.13
C PRO A 310 0.65 10.88 17.09
N PRO A 311 -0.36 11.76 16.99
CA PRO A 311 -0.51 12.86 17.93
C PRO A 311 -0.51 12.29 19.37
N PRO A 312 0.02 13.04 20.36
CA PRO A 312 -0.03 12.60 21.75
C PRO A 312 -1.48 12.30 22.13
N PRO A 313 -1.73 11.26 22.95
CA PRO A 313 -3.10 10.94 23.36
C PRO A 313 -3.72 12.16 24.05
N ASP A 314 -4.88 12.58 23.56
CA ASP A 314 -5.70 13.59 24.24
C ASP A 314 -6.08 13.07 25.62
N ASP A 315 -5.65 13.79 26.66
CA ASP A 315 -5.99 13.56 28.05
C ASP A 315 -7.48 13.91 28.24
N PHE A 316 -8.37 12.96 27.92
CA PHE A 316 -9.78 13.07 28.31
C PHE A 316 -9.90 12.74 29.79
N SER A 317 -9.71 13.76 30.62
CA SER A 317 -10.10 13.80 32.03
C SER A 317 -11.62 13.87 32.19
#